data_AF-A0A2M8S9B5-F1
#
_entry.id   AF-A0A2M8S9B5-F1
#
_cell.length_a   1.000
_cell.length_b   1.000
_cell.length_c   1.000
_cell.angle_alpha   90.00
_cell.angle_beta   90.00
_cell.angle_gamma   90.00
#
_symmetry.space_group_name_H-M   'P 1'
#
loop_
_entity.id
_entity.type
_entity.pdbx_description
1 polymer ?
#
loop_
_entity_poly.entity_id
_entity_poly.type
_entity_poly.pdbx_seq_one_letter_code
_entity_poly.pdbx_strand_id
1 'polypeptide(L)'
;MGLLLKLLTLPVSGPIEGVVWIAKKVAEQADKELYDAEKVQGQLMELELRYDLEEISEEEYLATEQVLLERLRISRERQAAESEK
;
A
#
# COMPACT_ATOMS: atom_id res chain seq x y z
N MET A 1 31.09 -20.11 25.86
CA MET A 1 31.18 -18.73 26.38
C MET A 1 30.64 -17.77 25.31
N GLY A 2 29.34 -17.51 25.26
CA GLY A 2 28.77 -16.67 24.18
C GLY A 2 27.29 -16.31 24.30
N LEU A 3 26.51 -17.07 25.10
CA LEU A 3 25.11 -16.71 25.38
C LEU A 3 24.97 -15.53 26.36
N LEU A 4 25.87 -15.41 27.33
CA LEU A 4 25.79 -14.37 28.38
C LEU A 4 26.09 -12.96 27.86
N LEU A 5 26.97 -12.81 26.86
CA LEU A 5 27.25 -11.52 26.21
C LEU A 5 26.08 -11.05 25.32
N LYS A 6 25.33 -11.96 24.72
CA LYS A 6 24.14 -11.64 23.90
C LYS A 6 22.96 -11.11 24.72
N LEU A 7 22.85 -11.50 25.99
CA LEU A 7 21.83 -10.98 26.91
C LEU A 7 22.14 -9.55 27.40
N LEU A 8 23.42 -9.15 27.43
CA LEU A 8 23.85 -7.82 27.86
C LEU A 8 23.70 -6.74 26.76
N THR A 9 23.71 -7.12 25.48
CA THR A 9 23.45 -6.19 24.35
C THR A 9 21.99 -6.16 23.90
N LEU A 10 21.17 -7.11 24.38
CA LEU A 10 19.73 -7.23 24.09
C LEU A 10 18.89 -5.95 24.31
N PRO A 11 19.12 -5.10 25.36
CA PRO A 11 18.34 -3.88 25.52
C PRO A 11 18.60 -2.84 24.41
N VAL A 12 19.69 -2.99 23.64
CA VAL A 12 20.08 -2.03 22.59
C VAL A 12 19.94 -2.63 21.18
N SER A 13 20.21 -3.93 20.98
CA SER A 13 20.08 -4.58 19.66
C SER A 13 18.69 -5.14 19.37
N GLY A 14 17.92 -5.53 20.39
CA GLY A 14 16.53 -6.01 20.23
C GLY A 14 15.56 -4.97 19.64
N PRO A 15 15.62 -3.69 20.04
CA PRO A 15 14.79 -2.64 19.46
C PRO A 15 15.10 -2.37 17.99
N ILE A 16 16.36 -2.44 17.56
CA ILE A 16 16.76 -2.10 16.19
C ILE A 16 16.33 -3.21 15.22
N GLU A 17 16.57 -4.48 15.57
CA GLU A 17 16.08 -5.62 14.78
C GLU A 17 14.55 -5.69 14.77
N GLY A 18 13.90 -5.33 15.88
CA GLY A 18 12.44 -5.21 15.98
C GLY A 18 11.87 -4.10 15.09
N VAL A 19 12.48 -2.91 15.08
CA VAL A 19 12.04 -1.80 14.22
C VAL A 19 12.28 -2.11 12.75
N VAL A 20 13.39 -2.77 12.40
CA VAL A 20 13.62 -3.21 11.01
C VAL A 20 12.63 -4.30 10.59
N TRP A 21 12.27 -5.23 11.47
CA TRP A 21 11.24 -6.24 11.20
C TRP A 21 9.83 -5.63 11.04
N ILE A 22 9.45 -4.69 11.91
CA ILE A 22 8.18 -3.95 11.81
C ILE A 22 8.17 -3.07 10.57
N ALA A 23 9.23 -2.31 10.30
CA ALA A 23 9.34 -1.48 9.11
C ALA A 23 9.29 -2.32 7.84
N LYS A 24 9.87 -3.53 7.84
CA LYS A 24 9.81 -4.46 6.73
C LYS A 24 8.42 -5.08 6.58
N LYS A 25 7.71 -5.38 7.68
CA LYS A 25 6.33 -5.88 7.64
C LYS A 25 5.31 -4.81 7.24
N VAL A 26 5.53 -3.58 7.68
CA VAL A 26 4.78 -2.39 7.25
C VAL A 26 5.10 -2.08 5.80
N ALA A 27 6.34 -2.23 5.34
CA ALA A 27 6.68 -2.10 3.92
C ALA A 27 6.08 -3.23 3.06
N GLU A 28 6.05 -4.48 3.54
CA GLU A 28 5.34 -5.60 2.89
C GLU A 28 3.81 -5.41 2.86
N GLN A 29 3.24 -4.70 3.85
CA GLN A 29 1.83 -4.27 3.82
C GLN A 29 1.65 -3.04 2.90
N ALA A 30 2.61 -2.12 2.88
CA ALA A 30 2.56 -0.88 2.10
C ALA A 30 2.76 -1.09 0.60
N ASP A 31 3.54 -2.10 0.18
CA ASP A 31 3.67 -2.50 -1.23
C ASP A 31 2.37 -3.12 -1.76
N LYS A 32 1.60 -3.79 -0.88
CA LYS A 32 0.20 -4.13 -1.16
C LYS A 32 -0.65 -2.85 -1.24
N GLU A 33 -0.55 -1.95 -0.27
CA GLU A 33 -1.37 -0.74 -0.22
C GLU A 33 -1.14 0.28 -1.36
N LEU A 34 -0.01 0.28 -2.08
CA LEU A 34 0.20 1.26 -3.16
C LEU A 34 -0.41 0.84 -4.51
N TYR A 35 -0.59 -0.47 -4.71
CA TYR A 35 -1.17 -1.10 -5.91
C TYR A 35 -2.29 -2.09 -5.56
N ASP A 36 -2.98 -1.90 -4.44
CA ASP A 36 -4.14 -2.74 -4.15
C ASP A 36 -5.32 -2.28 -5.00
N ALA A 37 -5.90 -3.21 -5.74
CA ALA A 37 -7.08 -2.94 -6.55
C ALA A 37 -8.22 -2.35 -5.69
N GLU A 38 -8.28 -2.72 -4.41
CA GLU A 38 -9.24 -2.19 -3.43
C GLU A 38 -9.03 -0.70 -3.13
N LYS A 39 -7.78 -0.23 -2.99
CA LYS A 39 -7.52 1.19 -2.72
C LYS A 39 -7.89 2.07 -3.91
N VAL A 40 -7.56 1.61 -5.12
CA VAL A 40 -7.92 2.36 -6.34
C VAL A 40 -9.44 2.38 -6.52
N GLN A 41 -10.15 1.31 -6.17
CA GLN A 41 -11.62 1.30 -6.12
C GLN A 41 -12.18 2.29 -5.08
N GLY A 42 -11.58 2.38 -3.89
CA GLY A 42 -11.95 3.39 -2.89
C GLY A 42 -11.75 4.82 -3.39
N GLN A 43 -10.66 5.09 -4.12
CA GLN A 43 -10.40 6.38 -4.74
C GLN A 43 -11.43 6.73 -5.83
N LEU A 44 -11.90 5.74 -6.60
CA LEU A 44 -12.97 5.93 -7.58
C LEU A 44 -14.31 6.29 -6.91
N MET A 45 -14.68 5.60 -5.82
CA MET A 45 -15.88 5.94 -5.04
C MET A 45 -15.80 7.35 -4.44
N GLU A 46 -14.65 7.76 -3.90
CA GLU A 46 -14.45 9.11 -3.39
C GLU A 46 -14.57 10.15 -4.51
N LEU A 47 -14.02 9.86 -5.69
CA LEU A 47 -14.11 10.73 -6.87
C LEU A 47 -15.57 10.91 -7.33
N GLU A 48 -16.34 9.82 -7.39
CA GLU A 48 -17.78 9.83 -7.73
C GLU A 48 -18.58 10.66 -6.72
N LEU A 49 -18.37 10.45 -5.41
CA LEU A 49 -19.03 11.24 -4.37
C LEU A 49 -18.73 12.74 -4.51
N ARG A 50 -17.48 13.11 -4.79
CA ARG A 50 -17.10 14.53 -4.97
C ARG A 50 -17.76 15.14 -6.21
N TYR A 51 -17.93 14.37 -7.28
CA TYR A 51 -18.65 14.81 -8.46
C TYR A 51 -20.15 14.96 -8.19
N ASP A 52 -20.77 14.00 -7.51
CA ASP A 52 -22.19 14.05 -7.11
C ASP A 52 -22.51 15.22 -6.18
N LEU A 53 -21.54 15.62 -5.35
CA LEU A 53 -21.62 16.78 -4.47
C LEU A 53 -21.28 18.11 -5.18
N GLU A 54 -21.06 18.09 -6.50
CA GLU A 54 -20.65 19.24 -7.33
C GLU A 54 -19.35 19.92 -6.83
N GLU A 55 -18.48 19.19 -6.12
CA GLU A 55 -17.20 19.71 -5.61
C GLU A 55 -16.11 19.76 -6.68
N ILE A 56 -16.30 19.00 -7.77
CA ILE A 56 -15.41 18.96 -8.93
C ILE A 56 -16.21 19.04 -10.22
N SER A 57 -15.59 19.55 -11.27
CA SER A 57 -16.19 19.58 -12.60
C SER A 57 -16.20 18.19 -13.26
N GLU A 58 -17.08 18.00 -14.24
CA GLU A 58 -17.12 16.79 -15.09
C GLU A 58 -15.77 16.56 -15.78
N GLU A 59 -15.10 17.62 -16.23
CA GLU A 59 -13.83 17.55 -16.93
C GLU A 59 -12.70 17.06 -16.01
N GLU A 60 -12.67 17.53 -14.76
CA GLU A 60 -11.75 17.05 -13.71
C GLU A 60 -12.06 15.61 -13.27
N TYR A 61 -13.34 15.27 -13.17
CA TYR A 61 -13.80 13.91 -12.88
C TYR A 61 -13.28 12.94 -13.93
N LEU A 62 -13.56 13.18 -15.22
CA LEU A 62 -13.17 12.30 -16.32
C LEU A 62 -11.64 12.17 -16.44
N ALA A 63 -10.90 13.26 -16.27
CA ALA A 63 -9.44 13.22 -16.32
C ALA A 63 -8.86 12.37 -15.18
N THR A 64 -9.42 12.48 -13.98
CA THR A 64 -8.94 11.73 -12.80
C THR A 64 -9.37 10.27 -12.86
N GLU A 65 -10.60 10.00 -13.31
CA GLU A 65 -11.16 8.66 -13.46
C GLU A 65 -10.31 7.81 -14.40
N GLN A 66 -9.92 8.33 -15.56
CA GLN A 66 -9.06 7.62 -16.52
C GLN A 66 -7.73 7.18 -15.90
N VAL A 67 -7.11 8.05 -15.09
CA VAL A 67 -5.84 7.74 -14.41
C VAL A 67 -6.03 6.64 -13.37
N LEU A 68 -7.12 6.69 -12.60
CA LEU A 68 -7.42 5.67 -11.60
C LEU A 68 -7.76 4.32 -12.23
N LEU A 69 -8.55 4.29 -13.31
CA LEU A 69 -8.89 3.06 -14.02
C LEU A 69 -7.64 2.38 -14.62
N GLU A 70 -6.71 3.14 -15.18
CA GLU A 70 -5.46 2.57 -15.69
C GLU A 70 -4.59 1.98 -14.57
N ARG A 71 -4.53 2.64 -13.41
CA ARG A 71 -3.85 2.09 -12.22
C ARG A 71 -4.51 0.80 -11.74
N LEU A 72 -5.84 0.72 -11.77
CA LEU A 72 -6.60 -0.47 -11.39
C LEU A 72 -6.30 -1.65 -12.33
N ARG A 73 -6.20 -1.39 -13.64
CA ARG A 73 -5.84 -2.41 -14.64
C ARG A 73 -4.48 -3.02 -14.35
N ILE A 74 -3.45 -2.18 -14.17
CA ILE A 74 -2.08 -2.61 -13.88
C ILE A 74 -2.02 -3.41 -12.56
N SER A 75 -2.74 -2.96 -11.54
CA SER A 75 -2.85 -3.67 -10.26
C SER A 75 -3.40 -5.09 -10.42
N ARG A 76 -4.52 -5.24 -11.14
CA ARG A 76 -5.15 -6.55 -11.39
C ARG A 76 -4.26 -7.49 -12.21
N GLU A 77 -3.57 -6.97 -13.22
CA GLU A 77 -2.65 -7.75 -14.05
C GLU A 77 -1.49 -8.33 -13.23
N ARG A 78 -0.94 -7.56 -12.28
CA ARG A 78 0.11 -8.03 -11.37
C ARG A 78 -0.39 -9.11 -10.42
N GLN A 79 -1.58 -8.92 -9.83
CA GLN A 79 -2.20 -9.90 -8.93
C GLN A 79 -2.44 -11.24 -9.65
N ALA A 80 -2.94 -11.20 -10.88
CA ALA A 80 -3.13 -12.40 -11.69
C ALA A 80 -1.81 -13.13 -11.95
N ALA A 81 -0.77 -12.41 -12.36
CA ALA A 81 0.56 -12.98 -12.63
C ALA A 81 1.26 -13.57 -11.38
N GLU A 82 0.95 -13.07 -10.19
CA GLU A 82 1.43 -13.62 -8.92
C GLU A 82 0.67 -14.88 -8.50
N SER A 83 -0.63 -14.98 -8.81
CA SER A 83 -1.46 -16.15 -8.48
C SER A 83 -1.16 -17.40 -9.33
N GLU A 84 -0.52 -17.23 -10.47
CA GLU A 84 -0.14 -18.32 -11.39
C GLU A 84 1.26 -18.92 -11.11
N LYS A 85 2.00 -18.38 -10.12
CA LYS A 85 3.32 -18.89 -9.71
C LYS A 85 3.26 -19.82 -8.50
#